data_AF-A0A523XN33-F1
#
_entry.id   AF-A0A523XN33-F1
#
_cell.length_a   1.000
_cell.length_b   1.000
_cell.length_c   1.000
_cell.angle_alpha   90.00
_cell.angle_beta   90.00
_cell.angle_gamma   90.00
#
_symmetry.space_group_name_H-M   'P 1'
#
loop_
_entity.id
_entity.type
_entity.pdbx_description
1 polymer ?
#
loop_
_entity_poly.entity_id
_entity_poly.type
_entity_poly.pdbx_seq_one_letter_code
_entity_poly.pdbx_strand_id
1 'polypeptide(L)'
;MRIEPYSAVIQKQLQRIERLIITGDFKKGLELIEKNLKGKDINEDDQLRLLNFKGHIQNKLGNNKEAFEIAENILKRKSEDKNSLIYLDALSLKAFTSFLLDKVKQSLLLIEDCFQLITKISNVDQKELAKRKSHIYGIKGTLAGSLGDYTEGIENLQLAIKYAK
;
A
#
# COMPACT_ATOMS: atom_id res chain seq x y z
N MET A 1 -25.33 25.82 10.50
CA MET A 1 -24.62 24.52 10.49
C MET A 1 -23.63 24.55 9.34
N ARG A 2 -22.31 24.65 9.59
CA ARG A 2 -21.31 24.59 8.51
C ARG A 2 -21.11 23.12 8.15
N ILE A 3 -21.56 22.72 6.97
CA ILE A 3 -21.32 21.38 6.42
C ILE A 3 -19.84 21.34 6.05
N GLU A 4 -19.04 20.50 6.72
CA GLU A 4 -17.66 20.28 6.29
C GLU A 4 -17.66 19.75 4.84
N PRO A 5 -16.78 20.25 3.96
CA PRO A 5 -16.67 19.71 2.61
C PRO A 5 -16.40 18.20 2.70
N TYR A 6 -17.06 17.42 1.86
CA TYR A 6 -17.02 15.95 1.90
C TYR A 6 -15.58 15.38 1.87
N SER A 7 -14.65 16.11 1.23
CA SER A 7 -13.22 15.81 1.22
C SER A 7 -12.54 15.83 2.60
N ALA A 8 -12.98 16.67 3.53
CA ALA A 8 -12.46 16.69 4.90
C ALA A 8 -12.99 15.51 5.73
N VAL A 9 -14.22 15.08 5.47
CA VAL A 9 -14.84 13.94 6.14
C VAL A 9 -14.13 12.65 5.74
N ILE A 10 -13.92 12.43 4.45
CA ILE A 10 -13.25 11.21 3.96
C ILE A 10 -11.79 11.13 4.44
N GLN A 11 -11.07 12.25 4.49
CA GLN A 11 -9.71 12.28 5.05
C GLN A 11 -9.64 11.82 6.51
N LYS A 12 -10.56 12.29 7.36
CA LYS A 12 -10.66 11.82 8.76
C LYS A 12 -10.97 10.33 8.83
N GLN A 13 -11.81 9.80 7.92
CA GLN A 13 -12.09 8.37 7.87
C GLN A 13 -10.86 7.56 7.43
N LEU A 14 -10.10 8.03 6.44
CA LEU A 14 -8.85 7.36 6.00
C LEU A 14 -7.84 7.26 7.14
N GLN A 15 -7.63 8.34 7.91
CA GLN A 15 -6.77 8.31 9.10
C GLN A 15 -7.27 7.33 10.16
N ARG A 16 -8.59 7.25 10.35
CA ARG A 16 -9.20 6.29 11.27
C ARG A 16 -8.99 4.85 10.80
N ILE A 17 -9.13 4.58 9.50
CA ILE A 17 -8.87 3.27 8.91
C ILE A 17 -7.41 2.88 9.12
N GLU A 18 -6.47 3.78 8.83
CA GLU A 18 -5.04 3.55 9.05
C GLU A 18 -4.76 3.17 10.51
N ARG A 19 -5.32 3.91 11.47
CA ARG A 19 -5.19 3.58 12.90
C ARG A 19 -5.75 2.19 13.23
N LEU A 20 -6.93 1.86 12.72
CA LEU A 20 -7.54 0.54 12.96
C LEU A 20 -6.64 -0.59 12.46
N ILE A 21 -6.04 -0.42 11.26
CA ILE A 21 -5.08 -1.37 10.69
C ILE A 21 -3.85 -1.51 11.59
N ILE A 22 -3.26 -0.39 12.04
CA ILE A 22 -2.09 -0.41 12.94
C ILE A 22 -2.41 -1.15 14.24
N THR A 23 -3.62 -0.96 14.79
CA THR A 23 -4.06 -1.64 16.02
C THR A 23 -4.56 -3.07 15.81
N GLY A 24 -4.57 -3.58 14.57
CA GLY A 24 -5.06 -4.92 14.25
C GLY A 24 -6.58 -5.09 14.24
N ASP A 25 -7.37 -4.01 14.35
CA ASP A 25 -8.83 -4.04 14.32
C ASP A 25 -9.34 -4.07 12.86
N PHE A 26 -8.97 -5.14 12.16
CA PHE A 26 -9.21 -5.32 10.73
C PHE A 26 -10.69 -5.37 10.39
N LYS A 27 -11.52 -5.97 11.26
CA LYS A 27 -12.96 -6.07 11.05
C LYS A 27 -13.60 -4.69 11.00
N LYS A 28 -13.35 -3.82 11.98
CA LYS A 28 -13.89 -2.45 11.96
C LYS A 28 -13.28 -1.63 10.82
N GLY A 29 -12.01 -1.88 10.48
CA GLY A 29 -11.37 -1.29 9.30
C GLY A 29 -12.15 -1.59 8.02
N LEU A 30 -12.45 -2.88 7.76
CA LEU A 30 -13.23 -3.31 6.60
C LEU A 30 -14.66 -2.75 6.62
N GLU A 31 -15.37 -2.80 7.74
CA GLU A 31 -16.72 -2.24 7.86
C GLU A 31 -16.74 -0.75 7.50
N LEU A 32 -15.72 -0.01 7.96
CA LEU A 32 -15.60 1.42 7.66
C LEU A 32 -15.25 1.66 6.19
N ILE A 33 -14.36 0.86 5.60
CA ILE A 33 -14.04 0.94 4.17
C ILE A 33 -15.29 0.70 3.32
N GLU A 34 -16.01 -0.40 3.57
CA GLU A 34 -17.22 -0.77 2.81
C GLU A 34 -18.32 0.29 2.93
N LYS A 35 -18.46 0.91 4.11
CA LYS A 35 -19.39 2.03 4.31
C LYS A 35 -19.01 3.23 3.43
N ASN A 36 -17.73 3.60 3.37
CA ASN A 36 -17.28 4.75 2.58
C ASN A 36 -17.37 4.47 1.06
N LEU A 37 -17.07 3.24 0.62
CA LEU A 37 -17.18 2.83 -0.78
C LEU A 37 -18.62 2.85 -1.33
N LYS A 38 -19.64 2.77 -0.45
CA LYS A 38 -21.06 2.90 -0.81
C LYS A 38 -21.55 4.35 -0.89
N GLY A 39 -20.73 5.33 -0.50
CA GLY A 39 -21.07 6.75 -0.56
C GLY A 39 -21.16 7.23 -2.01
N LYS A 40 -22.15 8.08 -2.32
CA LYS A 40 -22.43 8.55 -3.70
C LYS A 40 -21.44 9.61 -4.21
N ASP A 41 -20.66 10.24 -3.33
CA ASP A 41 -19.84 11.41 -3.65
C ASP A 41 -18.33 11.20 -3.42
N ILE A 42 -17.88 9.94 -3.43
CA ILE A 42 -16.45 9.64 -3.31
C ILE A 42 -15.74 9.84 -4.66
N ASN A 43 -14.66 10.62 -4.66
CA ASN A 43 -13.83 10.75 -5.85
C ASN A 43 -12.99 9.48 -6.09
N GLU A 44 -12.48 9.36 -7.31
CA GLU A 44 -11.68 8.22 -7.76
C GLU A 44 -10.47 7.94 -6.85
N ASP A 45 -9.70 8.97 -6.51
CA ASP A 45 -8.48 8.83 -5.71
C ASP A 45 -8.76 8.32 -4.29
N ASP A 46 -9.80 8.84 -3.65
CA ASP A 46 -10.21 8.37 -2.32
C ASP A 46 -10.78 6.94 -2.39
N GLN A 47 -11.50 6.59 -3.45
CA GLN A 47 -11.94 5.22 -3.68
C GLN A 47 -10.74 4.27 -3.82
N LEU A 48 -9.72 4.65 -4.58
CA LEU A 48 -8.52 3.84 -4.77
C LEU A 48 -7.69 3.73 -3.48
N ARG A 49 -7.62 4.78 -2.66
CA ARG A 49 -6.99 4.73 -1.33
C ARG A 49 -7.70 3.75 -0.40
N LEU A 50 -9.03 3.76 -0.39
CA LEU A 50 -9.83 2.79 0.37
C LEU A 50 -9.59 1.36 -0.11
N LEU A 51 -9.50 1.15 -1.43
CA LEU A 51 -9.17 -0.15 -2.00
C LEU A 51 -7.76 -0.60 -1.60
N ASN A 52 -6.76 0.30 -1.61
CA ASN A 52 -5.41 -0.03 -1.11
C ASN A 52 -5.46 -0.49 0.35
N PHE A 53 -6.16 0.25 1.24
CA PHE A 53 -6.34 -0.18 2.63
C PHE A 53 -7.06 -1.54 2.74
N LYS A 54 -8.10 -1.77 1.93
CA LYS A 54 -8.78 -3.07 1.88
C LYS A 54 -7.81 -4.18 1.50
N GLY A 55 -7.02 -3.98 0.44
CA GLY A 55 -6.02 -4.94 -0.01
C GLY A 55 -4.98 -5.26 1.07
N HIS A 56 -4.49 -4.26 1.80
CA HIS A 56 -3.60 -4.48 2.95
C HIS A 56 -4.27 -5.29 4.06
N ILE A 57 -5.51 -4.98 4.41
CA ILE A 57 -6.25 -5.77 5.42
C ILE A 57 -6.41 -7.22 4.95
N GLN A 58 -6.80 -7.43 3.69
CA GLN A 58 -6.97 -8.78 3.15
C GLN A 58 -5.67 -9.58 3.20
N ASN A 59 -4.54 -8.95 2.87
CA ASN A 59 -3.23 -9.58 3.03
C ASN A 59 -2.94 -9.94 4.51
N LYS A 60 -3.23 -9.06 5.47
CA LYS A 60 -3.05 -9.35 6.91
C LYS A 60 -3.95 -10.47 7.42
N LEU A 61 -5.10 -10.68 6.79
CA LEU A 61 -6.02 -11.78 7.08
C LEU A 61 -5.65 -13.09 6.34
N GLY A 62 -4.59 -13.10 5.54
CA GLY A 62 -4.17 -14.26 4.75
C GLY A 62 -4.90 -14.41 3.40
N ASN A 63 -5.79 -13.50 3.06
CA ASN A 63 -6.54 -13.47 1.79
C ASN A 63 -5.67 -12.89 0.66
N ASN A 64 -4.50 -13.49 0.43
CA ASN A 64 -3.46 -12.97 -0.45
C ASN A 64 -3.90 -12.84 -1.92
N LYS A 65 -4.75 -13.76 -2.39
CA LYS A 65 -5.31 -13.72 -3.75
C LYS A 65 -6.22 -12.50 -3.94
N GLU A 66 -7.11 -12.22 -2.99
CA GLU A 66 -7.98 -11.05 -3.06
C GLU A 66 -7.17 -9.75 -2.98
N ALA A 67 -6.17 -9.70 -2.08
CA ALA A 67 -5.27 -8.55 -1.97
C ALA A 67 -4.51 -8.29 -3.29
N PHE A 68 -4.05 -9.35 -3.96
CA PHE A 68 -3.42 -9.27 -5.28
C PHE A 68 -4.39 -8.72 -6.34
N GLU A 69 -5.60 -9.25 -6.42
CA GLU A 69 -6.62 -8.81 -7.39
C GLU A 69 -7.04 -7.35 -7.17
N ILE A 70 -7.15 -6.92 -5.91
CA ILE A 70 -7.37 -5.51 -5.55
C ILE A 70 -6.23 -4.63 -6.06
N ALA A 71 -4.98 -5.03 -5.85
CA ALA A 71 -3.82 -4.30 -6.33
C ALA A 71 -3.80 -4.19 -7.87
N GLU A 72 -4.13 -5.28 -8.58
CA GLU A 72 -4.25 -5.26 -10.04
C GLU A 72 -5.33 -4.30 -10.54
N ASN A 73 -6.48 -4.26 -9.87
CA ASN A 73 -7.55 -3.34 -10.19
C ASN A 73 -7.10 -1.87 -10.07
N ILE A 74 -6.42 -1.53 -8.98
CA ILE A 74 -5.91 -0.17 -8.76
C ILE A 74 -4.89 0.22 -9.83
N LEU A 75 -3.92 -0.66 -10.13
CA LEU A 75 -2.90 -0.42 -11.15
C LEU A 75 -3.50 -0.25 -12.56
N LYS A 76 -4.57 -1.00 -12.87
CA LYS A 76 -5.31 -0.85 -14.13
C LYS A 76 -6.02 0.50 -14.22
N ARG A 77 -6.63 0.97 -13.13
CA ARG A 77 -7.35 2.26 -13.08
C ARG A 77 -6.40 3.46 -13.11
N LYS A 78 -5.20 3.32 -12.56
CA LYS A 78 -4.15 4.36 -12.54
C LYS A 78 -3.11 4.23 -13.64
N SER A 79 -3.42 3.54 -14.74
CA SER A 79 -2.44 3.30 -15.82
C SER A 79 -1.88 4.58 -16.47
N GLU A 80 -2.65 5.67 -16.45
CA GLU A 80 -2.29 6.97 -17.03
C GLU A 80 -1.51 7.87 -16.05
N ASP A 81 -1.65 7.63 -14.73
CA ASP A 81 -0.99 8.39 -13.65
C ASP A 81 -0.18 7.45 -12.75
N LYS A 82 0.92 6.97 -13.32
CA LYS A 82 1.82 6.03 -12.64
C LYS A 82 2.67 6.70 -11.56
N ASN A 83 2.89 8.01 -11.63
CA ASN A 83 3.76 8.77 -10.72
C ASN A 83 3.03 9.25 -9.45
N SER A 84 2.18 8.40 -8.87
CA SER A 84 1.41 8.72 -7.67
C SER A 84 1.71 7.75 -6.53
N LEU A 85 1.53 8.22 -5.29
CA LEU A 85 1.67 7.36 -4.10
C LEU A 85 0.66 6.21 -4.11
N ILE A 86 -0.55 6.42 -4.65
CA ILE A 86 -1.59 5.38 -4.77
C ILE A 86 -1.10 4.24 -5.68
N TYR A 87 -0.48 4.58 -6.82
CA TYR A 87 0.09 3.60 -7.74
C TYR A 87 1.24 2.83 -7.09
N LEU A 88 2.15 3.54 -6.40
CA LEU A 88 3.26 2.93 -5.67
C LEU A 88 2.77 1.97 -4.55
N ASP A 89 1.78 2.40 -3.77
CA ASP A 89 1.19 1.59 -2.71
C ASP A 89 0.61 0.29 -3.30
N ALA A 90 -0.16 0.39 -4.40
CA ALA A 90 -0.72 -0.78 -5.09
C ALA A 90 0.37 -1.68 -5.70
N LEU A 91 1.43 -1.09 -6.25
CA LEU A 91 2.56 -1.84 -6.82
C LEU A 91 3.29 -2.64 -5.74
N SER A 92 3.54 -2.03 -4.58
CA SER A 92 4.17 -2.70 -3.45
C SER A 92 3.30 -3.81 -2.84
N LEU A 93 1.97 -3.59 -2.76
CA LEU A 93 1.01 -4.60 -2.34
C LEU A 93 1.00 -5.79 -3.32
N LYS A 94 0.97 -5.51 -4.63
CA LYS A 94 1.04 -6.53 -5.67
C LYS A 94 2.35 -7.31 -5.59
N ALA A 95 3.47 -6.63 -5.40
CA ALA A 95 4.77 -7.28 -5.23
C ALA A 95 4.73 -8.27 -4.06
N PHE A 96 4.40 -7.81 -2.85
CA PHE A 96 4.40 -8.66 -1.67
C PHE A 96 3.42 -9.83 -1.77
N THR A 97 2.21 -9.59 -2.28
CA THR A 97 1.22 -10.66 -2.50
C THR A 97 1.65 -11.63 -3.59
N SER A 98 2.42 -11.19 -4.60
CA SER A 98 3.00 -12.10 -5.61
C SER A 98 3.97 -13.07 -4.96
N PHE A 99 4.85 -12.58 -4.08
CA PHE A 99 5.75 -13.43 -3.31
C PHE A 99 5.00 -14.47 -2.47
N LEU A 100 3.97 -14.04 -1.73
CA LEU A 100 3.14 -14.94 -0.91
C LEU A 100 2.32 -15.97 -1.72
N LEU A 101 2.17 -15.74 -3.03
CA LEU A 101 1.52 -16.65 -3.97
C LEU A 101 2.53 -17.45 -4.80
N ASP A 102 3.78 -17.55 -4.34
CA ASP A 102 4.88 -18.27 -4.98
C ASP A 102 5.28 -17.73 -6.38
N LYS A 103 4.91 -16.49 -6.69
CA LYS A 103 5.29 -15.79 -7.93
C LYS A 103 6.55 -14.97 -7.71
N VAL A 104 7.62 -15.62 -7.24
CA VAL A 104 8.87 -14.97 -6.81
C VAL A 104 9.47 -14.04 -7.88
N LYS A 105 9.61 -14.53 -9.13
CA LYS A 105 10.17 -13.72 -10.23
C LYS A 105 9.37 -12.44 -10.49
N GLN A 106 8.04 -12.55 -10.47
CA GLN A 106 7.16 -11.39 -10.62
C GLN A 106 7.34 -10.41 -9.47
N SER A 107 7.44 -10.91 -8.25
CA SER A 107 7.64 -10.08 -7.06
C SER A 107 8.93 -9.28 -7.14
N LEU A 108 10.05 -9.89 -7.57
CA LEU A 108 11.33 -9.19 -7.69
C LEU A 108 11.27 -8.06 -8.72
N LEU A 109 10.67 -8.31 -9.89
CA LEU A 109 10.49 -7.28 -10.91
C LEU A 109 9.64 -6.11 -10.39
N LEU A 110 8.54 -6.39 -9.70
CA LEU A 110 7.66 -5.36 -9.16
C LEU A 110 8.34 -4.53 -8.05
N ILE A 111 9.24 -5.12 -7.27
CA ILE A 111 10.02 -4.37 -6.26
C ILE A 111 11.02 -3.43 -6.92
N GLU A 112 11.69 -3.85 -8.00
CA GLU A 112 12.57 -2.96 -8.76
C GLU A 112 11.77 -1.82 -9.42
N ASP A 113 10.58 -2.12 -9.95
CA ASP A 113 9.66 -1.08 -10.46
C ASP A 113 9.26 -0.09 -9.34
N CYS A 114 9.04 -0.56 -8.12
CA CYS A 114 8.77 0.32 -6.96
C CYS A 114 9.94 1.28 -6.69
N PHE A 115 11.19 0.80 -6.73
CA PHE A 115 12.37 1.64 -6.52
C PHE A 115 12.61 2.63 -7.67
N GLN A 116 12.37 2.22 -8.91
CA GLN A 116 12.41 3.16 -10.03
C GLN A 116 11.34 4.23 -9.90
N LEU A 117 10.13 3.85 -9.47
CA LEU A 117 9.03 4.78 -9.36
C LEU A 117 9.21 5.79 -8.21
N ILE A 118 9.68 5.33 -7.06
CA ILE A 118 9.78 6.18 -5.86
C ILE A 118 10.79 7.32 -6.03
N THR A 119 11.71 7.22 -6.99
CA THR A 119 12.64 8.31 -7.35
C THR A 119 12.02 9.35 -8.28
N LYS A 120 10.93 9.01 -8.98
CA LYS A 120 10.22 9.88 -9.91
C LYS A 120 9.07 10.64 -9.25
N ILE A 121 8.51 10.09 -8.17
CA ILE A 121 7.48 10.76 -7.38
C ILE A 121 8.08 12.01 -6.72
N SER A 122 7.51 13.16 -7.07
CA SER A 122 7.90 14.48 -6.58
C SER A 122 6.68 15.24 -6.06
N ASN A 123 6.89 16.37 -5.38
CA ASN A 123 5.80 17.22 -4.85
C ASN A 123 4.85 16.52 -3.86
N VAL A 124 5.35 15.53 -3.13
CA VAL A 124 4.63 14.86 -2.04
C VAL A 124 5.30 15.15 -0.70
N ASP A 125 4.55 14.96 0.39
CA ASP A 125 5.09 15.01 1.73
C ASP A 125 6.25 14.00 1.89
N GLN A 126 7.42 14.50 2.31
CA GLN A 126 8.63 13.68 2.42
C GLN A 126 8.52 12.58 3.47
N LYS A 127 7.75 12.80 4.53
CA LYS A 127 7.46 11.79 5.55
C LYS A 127 6.60 10.67 4.98
N GLU A 128 5.59 11.02 4.18
CA GLU A 128 4.76 10.02 3.50
C GLU A 128 5.57 9.20 2.48
N LEU A 129 6.48 9.83 1.75
CA LEU A 129 7.40 9.15 0.84
C LEU A 129 8.39 8.24 1.60
N ALA A 130 8.92 8.71 2.74
CA ALA A 130 9.82 7.93 3.60
C ALA A 130 9.13 6.67 4.15
N LYS A 131 7.87 6.76 4.59
CA LYS A 131 7.06 5.58 4.99
C LYS A 131 6.99 4.52 3.87
N ARG A 132 6.78 4.93 2.62
CA ARG A 132 6.75 4.00 1.48
C ARG A 132 8.13 3.41 1.19
N LYS A 133 9.20 4.22 1.24
CA LYS A 133 10.59 3.73 1.14
C LYS A 133 10.84 2.65 2.19
N SER A 134 10.49 2.94 3.44
CA SER A 134 10.59 1.99 4.55
C SER A 134 9.87 0.68 4.23
N HIS A 135 8.63 0.77 3.74
CA HIS A 135 7.85 -0.42 3.41
C HIS A 135 8.47 -1.27 2.30
N ILE A 136 8.89 -0.64 1.19
CA ILE A 136 9.46 -1.34 0.03
C ILE A 136 10.80 -1.99 0.40
N TYR A 137 11.67 -1.31 1.16
CA TYR A 137 12.88 -1.91 1.70
C TYR A 137 12.57 -3.09 2.62
N GLY A 138 11.54 -2.98 3.45
CA GLY A 138 11.09 -4.08 4.30
C GLY A 138 10.64 -5.31 3.50
N ILE A 139 9.92 -5.09 2.39
CA ILE A 139 9.56 -6.17 1.46
C ILE A 139 10.82 -6.78 0.84
N LYS A 140 11.71 -5.96 0.25
CA LYS A 140 12.95 -6.45 -0.38
C LYS A 140 13.80 -7.28 0.58
N GLY A 141 13.98 -6.81 1.81
CA GLY A 141 14.72 -7.55 2.83
C GLY A 141 14.07 -8.89 3.21
N THR A 142 12.73 -8.92 3.33
CA THR A 142 11.97 -10.15 3.58
C THR A 142 12.14 -11.16 2.43
N LEU A 143 12.09 -10.70 1.18
CA LEU A 143 12.29 -11.55 0.01
C LEU A 143 13.71 -12.11 -0.04
N ALA A 144 14.72 -11.26 0.10
CA ALA A 144 16.13 -11.69 0.07
C ALA A 144 16.42 -12.76 1.13
N GLY A 145 15.98 -12.54 2.37
CA GLY A 145 16.10 -13.53 3.44
C GLY A 145 15.36 -14.84 3.15
N SER A 146 14.17 -14.77 2.55
CA SER A 146 13.40 -15.97 2.15
C SER A 146 14.07 -16.75 1.01
N LEU A 147 14.91 -16.09 0.21
CA LEU A 147 15.71 -16.70 -0.85
C LEU A 147 17.10 -17.18 -0.37
N GLY A 148 17.40 -17.02 0.91
CA GLY A 148 18.66 -17.42 1.52
C GLY A 148 19.77 -16.37 1.47
N ASP A 149 19.52 -15.20 0.87
CA ASP A 149 20.44 -14.05 0.95
C ASP A 149 20.17 -13.24 2.21
N TYR A 150 20.60 -13.79 3.34
CA TYR A 150 20.38 -13.17 4.64
C TYR A 150 21.17 -11.86 4.82
N THR A 151 22.32 -11.71 4.15
CA THR A 151 23.12 -10.48 4.22
C THR A 151 22.38 -9.34 3.55
N GLU A 152 21.96 -9.51 2.29
CA GLU A 152 21.12 -8.52 1.60
C GLU A 152 19.80 -8.30 2.35
N GLY A 153 19.21 -9.37 2.90
CA GLY A 153 18.02 -9.31 3.72
C GLY A 153 18.15 -8.33 4.90
N ILE A 154 19.21 -8.48 5.70
CA ILE A 154 19.49 -7.63 6.86
C ILE A 154 19.78 -6.18 6.44
N GLU A 155 20.59 -5.96 5.41
CA GLU A 155 20.92 -4.62 4.92
C GLU A 155 19.66 -3.84 4.50
N ASN A 156 18.75 -4.49 3.76
CA ASN A 156 17.50 -3.87 3.36
C ASN A 156 16.57 -3.61 4.55
N LEU A 157 16.51 -4.50 5.55
CA LEU A 157 15.74 -4.27 6.77
C LEU A 157 16.30 -3.09 7.60
N GLN A 158 17.62 -2.91 7.63
CA GLN A 158 18.25 -1.74 8.27
C GLN A 158 17.88 -0.44 7.54
N LEU A 159 17.87 -0.45 6.21
CA LEU A 159 17.38 0.68 5.41
C LEU A 159 15.90 0.96 5.69
N ALA A 160 15.07 -0.07 5.81
CA ALA A 160 13.67 0.09 6.19
C ALA A 160 13.53 0.86 7.51
N ILE A 161 14.25 0.43 8.56
CA ILE A 161 14.26 1.09 9.87
C ILE A 161 14.75 2.54 9.77
N LYS A 162 15.77 2.82 8.94
CA LYS A 162 16.29 4.18 8.73
C LYS A 162 15.21 5.13 8.20
N TYR A 163 14.37 4.66 7.27
CA TYR A 163 13.29 5.47 6.69
C TYR A 163 12.00 5.49 7.52
N ALA A 164 11.86 4.63 8.52
CA ALA A 164 10.70 4.60 9.41
C ALA A 164 10.69 5.70 10.49
N LYS A 165 11.82 6.40 10.68
CA LYS A 165 12.02 7.49 11.65
C LYS A 165 11.53 8.82 11.10
#